data_AF-A0A085L6Z1-F1
#
_entry.id   AF-A0A085L6Z1-F1
#
_cell.length_a   1.000
_cell.length_b   1.000
_cell.length_c   1.000
_cell.angle_alpha   90.00
_cell.angle_beta   90.00
_cell.angle_gamma   90.00
#
_symmetry.space_group_name_H-M   'P 1'
#
loop_
_entity.id
_entity.type
_entity.pdbx_description
1 polymer ?
#
loop_
_entity_poly.entity_id
_entity_poly.type
_entity_poly.pdbx_seq_one_letter_code
_entity_poly.pdbx_strand_id
1 'polypeptide(L)'
;MGHGGFEKDRNTLKKLCPAKQYTITCQGQEACPVAQGLRIPLAEDRRIFTPIDRASYKWEKEYNKRTSVERVNSRLDVSFGFELHTIRGMNKMKLRCGLALCVMLAMAVGRIKEKQGEKMRSLVAAA
;
A
#
# COMPACT_ATOMS: atom_id res chain seq x y z
N MET A 1 3.11 -14.50 -14.99
CA MET A 1 4.30 -13.97 -15.72
C MET A 1 5.43 -13.81 -14.75
N GLY A 2 6.65 -14.01 -15.22
CA GLY A 2 7.85 -13.71 -14.46
C GLY A 2 8.00 -12.21 -14.16
N HIS A 3 8.47 -11.83 -12.98
CA HIS A 3 8.71 -10.42 -12.64
C HIS A 3 10.17 -10.06 -12.93
N GLY A 4 10.39 -9.07 -13.80
CA GLY A 4 11.71 -8.57 -14.19
C GLY A 4 12.18 -7.34 -13.40
N GLY A 5 11.38 -6.88 -12.43
CA GLY A 5 11.69 -5.74 -11.58
C GLY A 5 11.23 -4.38 -12.15
N PHE A 6 11.49 -3.34 -11.35
CA PHE A 6 11.18 -1.95 -11.69
C PHE A 6 12.40 -1.26 -12.30
N GLU A 7 12.24 -0.71 -13.50
CA GLU A 7 13.26 0.07 -14.20
C GLU A 7 13.04 1.56 -13.89
N LYS A 8 13.86 2.13 -12.98
CA LYS A 8 13.69 3.49 -12.46
C LYS A 8 13.79 4.57 -13.56
N ASP A 9 14.77 4.46 -14.46
CA ASP A 9 15.03 5.47 -15.49
C ASP A 9 13.91 5.56 -16.53
N ARG A 10 13.21 4.44 -16.76
CA ARG A 10 12.12 4.33 -17.74
C ARG A 10 10.74 4.42 -17.10
N ASN A 11 10.67 4.39 -15.76
CA ASN A 11 9.45 4.33 -14.99
C ASN A 11 8.49 3.22 -15.48
N THR A 12 9.04 2.03 -15.69
CA THR A 12 8.34 0.85 -16.23
C THR A 12 8.56 -0.39 -15.36
N LEU A 13 7.55 -1.26 -15.29
CA LEU A 13 7.69 -2.61 -14.76
C LEU A 13 8.04 -3.56 -15.90
N LYS A 14 9.16 -4.29 -15.75
CA LYS A 14 9.55 -5.34 -16.69
C LYS A 14 8.86 -6.65 -16.31
N LYS A 15 8.22 -7.29 -17.28
CA LYS A 15 7.63 -8.63 -17.18
C LYS A 15 8.43 -9.58 -18.04
N LEU A 16 8.90 -10.67 -17.46
CA LEU A 16 9.69 -11.67 -18.15
C LEU A 16 8.80 -12.78 -18.71
N CYS A 17 9.25 -13.36 -19.81
CA CYS A 17 8.61 -14.55 -20.38
C CYS A 17 8.64 -15.69 -19.35
N PRO A 18 7.48 -16.31 -19.01
CA PRO A 18 7.43 -17.44 -18.08
C PRO A 18 8.29 -18.61 -18.53
N ALA A 19 8.32 -18.91 -19.83
CA ALA A 19 9.10 -20.00 -20.40
C ALA A 19 10.60 -19.84 -20.10
N LYS A 20 11.12 -18.62 -20.23
CA LYS A 20 12.51 -18.31 -19.92
C LYS A 20 12.81 -18.30 -18.41
N GLN A 21 11.89 -17.77 -17.61
CA GLN A 21 12.12 -17.64 -16.16
C GLN A 21 11.97 -18.96 -15.40
N TYR A 22 11.04 -19.82 -15.82
CA TYR A 22 10.74 -21.09 -15.15
C TYR A 22 11.27 -22.30 -15.92
N THR A 23 12.07 -22.07 -16.97
CA THR A 23 12.67 -23.12 -17.81
C THR A 23 11.61 -24.09 -18.36
N ILE A 24 10.50 -23.54 -18.85
CA ILE A 24 9.41 -24.31 -19.45
C ILE A 24 9.60 -24.30 -20.97
N THR A 25 9.55 -25.48 -21.61
CA THR A 25 9.63 -25.60 -23.06
C THR A 25 8.36 -25.03 -23.71
N CYS A 26 8.51 -23.92 -24.45
CA CYS A 26 7.41 -23.30 -25.19
C CYS A 26 7.60 -23.49 -26.69
N GLN A 27 6.71 -24.27 -27.32
CA GLN A 27 6.76 -24.57 -28.76
C GLN A 27 6.64 -23.32 -29.64
N GLY A 28 5.97 -22.26 -29.16
CA GLY A 28 5.80 -20.99 -29.88
C GLY A 28 6.86 -19.93 -29.56
N GLN A 29 7.97 -20.28 -28.90
CA GLN A 29 8.94 -19.30 -28.41
C GLN A 29 9.61 -18.51 -29.55
N GLU A 30 9.86 -19.14 -30.70
CA GLU A 30 10.52 -18.51 -31.85
C GLU A 30 9.63 -17.48 -32.55
N ALA A 31 8.32 -17.74 -32.62
CA ALA A 31 7.35 -16.83 -33.25
C ALA A 31 6.78 -15.78 -32.28
N CYS A 32 7.10 -15.84 -30.98
CA CYS A 32 6.46 -15.01 -29.97
C CYS A 32 7.09 -13.59 -29.93
N PRO A 33 6.33 -12.52 -30.22
CA PRO A 33 6.86 -11.15 -30.24
C PRO A 33 7.30 -10.64 -28.86
N VAL A 34 6.84 -11.28 -27.79
CA VAL A 34 7.14 -10.94 -26.39
C VAL A 34 8.06 -11.96 -25.71
N ALA A 35 8.74 -12.82 -26.47
CA ALA A 35 9.66 -13.84 -25.93
C ALA A 35 10.79 -13.23 -25.06
N GLN A 36 11.16 -11.98 -25.28
CA GLN A 36 12.16 -11.23 -24.50
C GLN A 36 11.60 -10.58 -23.23
N GLY A 37 10.27 -10.56 -23.07
CA GLY A 37 9.56 -9.85 -22.02
C GLY A 37 8.91 -8.54 -22.48
N LEU A 38 7.96 -8.06 -21.68
CA LEU A 38 7.21 -6.83 -21.90
C LEU A 38 7.66 -5.77 -20.89
N ARG A 39 7.56 -4.49 -21.27
CA ARG A 39 7.64 -3.37 -20.32
C ARG A 39 6.30 -2.69 -20.25
N ILE A 40 5.81 -2.48 -19.03
CA ILE A 40 4.54 -1.80 -18.78
C ILE A 40 4.84 -0.46 -18.10
N PRO A 41 4.52 0.68 -18.71
CA PRO A 41 4.66 1.99 -18.06
C PRO A 41 3.78 2.09 -16.82
N LEU A 42 4.30 2.69 -15.74
CA LEU A 42 3.47 2.95 -14.54
C LEU A 42 2.35 3.96 -14.81
N ALA A 43 2.46 4.74 -15.90
CA ALA A 43 1.45 5.72 -16.31
C ALA A 43 0.17 5.08 -16.85
N GLU A 44 0.22 3.83 -17.31
CA GLU A 44 -0.96 3.12 -17.87
C GLU A 44 -2.09 3.05 -16.83
N ASP A 45 -1.76 2.59 -15.62
CA ASP A 45 -2.63 2.66 -14.45
C ASP A 45 -1.77 2.61 -13.19
N ARG A 46 -1.64 3.75 -12.51
CA ARG A 46 -0.84 3.86 -11.27
C ARG A 46 -1.42 3.09 -10.08
N ARG A 47 -2.70 2.70 -10.12
CA ARG A 47 -3.31 1.86 -9.08
C ARG A 47 -2.91 0.41 -9.28
N ILE A 48 -2.77 -0.05 -10.53
CA ILE A 48 -2.39 -1.42 -10.87
C ILE A 48 -0.86 -1.57 -10.91
N PHE A 49 -0.19 -0.69 -11.64
CA PHE A 49 1.25 -0.71 -11.86
C PHE A 49 1.92 0.26 -10.90
N THR A 50 2.47 -0.30 -9.82
CA THR A 50 3.26 0.44 -8.85
C THR A 50 4.75 0.13 -9.03
N PRO A 51 5.67 0.87 -8.39
CA PRO A 51 7.10 0.54 -8.43
C PRO A 51 7.45 -0.84 -7.84
N ILE A 52 6.52 -1.46 -7.11
CA ILE A 52 6.63 -2.84 -6.65
C ILE A 52 5.72 -3.69 -7.53
N ASP A 53 6.30 -4.69 -8.19
CA ASP A 53 5.54 -5.62 -9.00
C ASP A 53 4.57 -6.42 -8.11
N ARG A 54 3.28 -6.41 -8.44
CA ARG A 54 2.24 -7.19 -7.73
C ARG A 54 2.51 -8.69 -7.64
N ALA A 55 3.25 -9.25 -8.59
CA ALA A 55 3.63 -10.66 -8.61
C ALA A 55 4.91 -10.97 -7.81
N SER A 56 5.49 -9.96 -7.14
CA SER A 56 6.70 -10.15 -6.33
C SER A 56 6.36 -10.51 -4.87
N TYR A 57 7.22 -11.29 -4.23
CA TYR A 57 7.14 -11.56 -2.79
C TYR A 57 7.19 -10.28 -1.94
N LYS A 58 7.87 -9.24 -2.44
CA LYS A 58 7.91 -7.93 -1.79
C LYS A 58 6.52 -7.29 -1.75
N TRP A 59 5.76 -7.36 -2.84
CA TRP A 59 4.38 -6.87 -2.85
C TRP A 59 3.53 -7.60 -1.83
N GLU A 60 3.57 -8.92 -1.82
CA GLU A 60 2.82 -9.74 -0.86
C GLU A 60 3.13 -9.33 0.59
N LYS A 61 4.42 -9.25 0.95
CA LYS A 61 4.84 -8.86 2.29
C LYS A 61 4.36 -7.47 2.70
N GLU A 62 4.44 -6.49 1.80
CA GLU A 62 3.99 -5.13 2.10
C GLU A 62 2.46 -5.01 2.09
N TYR A 63 1.78 -5.68 1.16
CA TYR A 63 0.32 -5.68 1.05
C TYR A 63 -0.34 -6.38 2.24
N ASN A 64 0.30 -7.37 2.87
CA ASN A 64 -0.16 -7.96 4.12
C ASN A 64 -0.29 -6.95 5.27
N LYS A 65 0.37 -5.80 5.19
CA LYS A 65 0.22 -4.70 6.18
C LYS A 65 -1.04 -3.85 5.94
N ARG A 66 -1.77 -4.05 4.83
CA ARG A 66 -2.98 -3.28 4.45
C ARG A 66 -3.99 -3.21 5.58
N THR A 67 -4.25 -4.31 6.28
CA THR A 67 -5.21 -4.35 7.39
C THR A 67 -4.86 -3.35 8.50
N SER A 68 -3.57 -3.07 8.71
CA SER A 68 -3.15 -2.04 9.67
C SER A 68 -3.57 -0.64 9.22
N VAL A 69 -3.47 -0.35 7.92
CA VAL A 69 -3.91 0.92 7.31
C VAL A 69 -5.43 1.04 7.36
N GLU A 70 -6.15 -0.03 7.02
CA GLU A 70 -7.63 -0.08 7.08
C GLU A 70 -8.15 0.20 8.50
N ARG A 71 -7.46 -0.32 9.53
CA ARG A 71 -7.78 -0.02 10.93
C ARG A 71 -7.57 1.45 11.28
N VAL A 72 -6.55 2.11 10.73
CA VAL A 72 -6.35 3.56 10.95
C VAL A 72 -7.47 4.36 10.28
N ASN A 73 -7.84 4.00 9.05
CA ASN A 73 -8.95 4.65 8.34
C ASN A 73 -10.27 4.48 9.08
N SER A 74 -10.58 3.26 9.54
CA SER A 74 -11.78 3.00 10.35
C SER A 74 -11.84 3.86 11.62
N ARG A 75 -10.69 4.13 12.27
CA ARG A 75 -10.63 5.02 13.44
C ARG A 75 -10.88 6.48 13.07
N LEU A 76 -10.33 6.94 11.94
CA LEU A 76 -10.61 8.29 11.46
C LEU A 76 -12.11 8.47 11.17
N ASP A 77 -12.72 7.50 10.51
CA ASP A 77 -14.14 7.55 10.14
C ASP A 77 -15.04 7.46 11.37
N VAL A 78 -14.93 6.38 12.15
CA VAL A 78 -15.87 6.06 13.24
C VAL A 78 -15.49 6.77 14.54
N SER A 79 -14.23 6.65 14.98
CA SER A 79 -13.84 7.14 16.31
C SER A 79 -13.65 8.66 16.37
N PHE A 80 -13.18 9.27 15.28
CA PHE A 80 -13.11 10.73 15.16
C PHE A 80 -14.34 11.34 14.46
N GLY A 81 -15.31 10.50 14.04
CA GLY A 81 -16.58 10.92 13.49
C GLY A 81 -16.49 11.60 12.12
N PHE A 82 -15.44 11.33 11.33
CA PHE A 82 -15.32 11.89 10.00
C PHE A 82 -16.26 11.26 8.96
N GLU A 83 -16.89 10.13 9.29
CA GLU A 83 -18.03 9.60 8.54
C GLU A 83 -19.26 10.55 8.56
N LEU A 84 -19.34 11.40 9.59
CA LEU A 84 -20.31 12.48 9.66
C LEU A 84 -19.77 13.66 8.86
N HIS A 85 -20.30 13.82 7.64
CA HIS A 85 -19.87 14.80 6.63
C HIS A 85 -20.25 16.26 6.98
N THR A 86 -19.93 16.68 8.20
CA THR A 86 -20.19 18.01 8.77
C THR A 86 -19.13 19.04 8.37
N ILE A 87 -17.95 18.57 7.91
CA ILE A 87 -16.80 19.42 7.57
C ILE A 87 -16.89 19.84 6.10
N ARG A 88 -17.07 21.13 5.86
CA ARG A 88 -17.03 21.71 4.51
C ARG A 88 -15.68 22.36 4.22
N GLY A 89 -15.00 21.89 3.17
CA GLY A 89 -13.76 22.45 2.64
C GLY A 89 -12.54 21.56 2.88
N MET A 90 -11.77 21.34 1.82
CA MET A 90 -10.65 20.39 1.81
C MET A 90 -9.54 20.78 2.80
N ASN A 91 -9.28 22.08 2.98
CA ASN A 91 -8.27 22.55 3.93
C ASN A 91 -8.66 22.25 5.39
N LYS A 92 -9.94 22.41 5.74
CA LYS A 92 -10.45 22.07 7.09
C LYS A 92 -10.38 20.57 7.34
N MET A 93 -10.73 19.77 6.33
CA MET A 93 -10.65 18.31 6.42
C MET A 93 -9.19 17.86 6.60
N LYS A 94 -8.26 18.36 5.77
CA LYS A 94 -6.83 18.06 5.89
C LYS A 94 -6.28 18.39 7.28
N LEU A 95 -6.64 19.56 7.84
CA LEU A 95 -6.23 19.95 9.18
C LEU A 95 -6.77 18.99 10.25
N ARG A 96 -8.07 18.67 10.21
CA ARG A 96 -8.70 17.77 11.18
C ARG A 96 -8.14 16.34 11.10
N CYS A 97 -7.93 15.81 9.89
CA CYS A 97 -7.27 14.52 9.70
C CYS A 97 -5.84 14.52 10.26
N GLY A 98 -5.06 15.58 9.98
CA GLY A 98 -3.71 15.72 10.51
C GLY A 98 -3.68 15.71 12.04
N LEU A 99 -4.57 16.49 12.67
CA LEU A 99 -4.70 16.51 14.13
C LEU A 99 -5.10 15.15 14.71
N ALA A 100 -6.07 14.46 14.10
CA ALA A 100 -6.50 13.13 14.53
C ALA A 100 -5.34 12.11 14.48
N LEU A 101 -4.54 12.13 13.42
CA LEU A 101 -3.33 11.29 13.28
C LEU A 101 -2.30 11.60 14.38
N CYS A 102 -2.03 12.89 14.64
CA CYS A 102 -1.11 13.30 15.71
C CYS A 102 -1.60 12.85 17.09
N VAL A 103 -2.90 13.00 17.40
CA VAL A 103 -3.49 12.54 18.66
C VAL A 103 -3.36 11.04 18.81
N MET A 104 -3.65 10.25 17.77
CA MET A 104 -3.48 8.80 17.82
C MET A 104 -2.04 8.37 18.13
N LEU A 105 -1.06 9.05 17.54
CA LEU A 105 0.37 8.80 17.81
C LEU A 105 0.76 9.21 19.24
N ALA A 106 0.36 10.40 19.68
CA ALA A 106 0.65 10.91 21.02
C ALA A 106 0.07 10.00 22.10
N MET A 107 -1.16 9.53 21.92
CA MET A 107 -1.80 8.58 22.84
C MET A 107 -1.09 7.24 22.88
N ALA A 108 -0.71 6.69 21.72
CA ALA A 108 0.01 5.43 21.68
C ALA A 108 1.36 5.53 22.42
N VAL A 109 2.12 6.60 22.17
CA VAL A 109 3.40 6.85 22.84
C VAL A 109 3.21 7.04 24.35
N GLY A 110 2.22 7.82 24.78
CA GLY A 110 1.93 8.04 26.19
C GLY A 110 1.60 6.74 26.93
N ARG A 111 0.70 5.92 26.37
CA ARG A 111 0.33 4.62 26.97
C ARG A 111 1.50 3.65 27.05
N ILE A 112 2.37 3.61 26.04
CA ILE A 112 3.56 2.76 26.06
C ILE A 112 4.50 3.21 27.19
N LYS A 113 4.73 4.52 27.34
CA LYS A 113 5.56 5.08 28.41
C LYS A 113 4.99 4.77 29.81
N GLU A 114 3.67 4.80 29.96
CA GLU A 114 2.95 4.43 31.19
C GLU A 114 2.83 2.90 31.39
N LYS A 115 3.49 2.08 30.57
CA LYS A 115 3.41 0.60 30.60
C LYS A 115 2.00 0.04 30.38
N GLN A 116 1.10 0.82 29.78
CA GLN A 116 -0.28 0.44 29.44
C GLN A 116 -0.40 0.03 27.96
N GLY A 117 0.50 -0.83 27.49
CA GLY A 117 0.59 -1.20 26.07
C GLY A 117 -0.72 -1.73 25.47
N GLU A 118 -1.50 -2.49 26.25
CA GLU A 118 -2.81 -3.01 25.81
C GLU A 118 -3.82 -1.90 25.48
N LYS A 119 -3.71 -0.75 26.17
CA LYS A 119 -4.58 0.42 26.00
C LYS A 119 -4.06 1.42 24.97
N MET A 120 -2.96 1.12 24.26
CA MET A 120 -2.31 2.06 23.33
C MET A 120 -3.23 2.67 22.26
N ARG A 121 -4.33 1.99 21.94
CA ARG A 121 -5.31 2.36 20.91
C ARG A 121 -6.63 2.89 21.46
N SER A 122 -6.84 2.85 22.78
CA SER A 122 -8.10 3.25 23.40
C SER A 122 -8.21 4.77 23.50
N LEU A 123 -9.22 5.34 22.85
CA LEU A 123 -9.54 6.78 22.93
C LEU A 123 -10.33 7.15 24.19
N VAL A 124 -11.14 6.22 24.71
CA VAL A 124 -12.15 6.50 25.76
C VAL A 124 -11.66 6.12 27.15
N ALA A 125 -10.73 5.16 27.28
CA ALA A 125 -10.21 4.73 28.58
C ALA A 125 -9.16 5.71 29.14
N ALA A 126 -9.37 7.02 28.99
CA ALA A 126 -8.51 8.07 29.54
C ALA A 126 -8.65 8.09 31.07
N ALA A 127 -7.51 7.94 31.76
CA ALA A 127 -7.36 7.67 33.19
C ALA A 127 -7.91 6.30 33.63
#